data_AF-A0A419ENK9-F1
#
_entry.id   AF-A0A419ENK9-F1
#
_cell.length_a   1.000
_cell.length_b   1.000
_cell.length_c   1.000
_cell.angle_alpha   90.00
_cell.angle_beta   90.00
_cell.angle_gamma   90.00
#
_symmetry.space_group_name_H-M   'P 1'
#
loop_
_entity.id
_entity.type
_entity.pdbx_description
1 polymer ?
#
loop_
_entity_poly.entity_id
_entity_poly.type
_entity_poly.pdbx_seq_one_letter_code
_entity_poly.pdbx_strand_id
1 'polypeptide(L)'
;TAMVIFFALSKLSPFLKSMLRKIATGLGLSYNSFANDLEGVNFSSMRSGLLNERDNWMCEQTLFRLLFLEPVFDAFLRNALLAKAINKPYAKLNEYRKHKWQGRRWPWVDPRADVQANSEAIKFKIKNPFTATAETGEDLEDIFRGFARAKKLADKYGVDISGWDATSNKQTNEVDDGGNKADENNTNRNIIKLAS
;
A
#
# COMPACT_ATOMS: atom_id res chain seq x y z
N THR A 1 -9.77 -6.09 -54.39
CA THR A 1 -10.34 -6.89 -53.27
C THR A 1 -9.39 -7.07 -52.11
N ALA A 2 -8.14 -7.54 -52.30
CA ALA A 2 -7.18 -7.71 -51.19
C ALA A 2 -6.87 -6.42 -50.39
N MET A 3 -6.75 -5.27 -51.06
CA MET A 3 -6.49 -3.97 -50.40
C MET A 3 -7.64 -3.50 -49.48
N VAL A 4 -8.89 -3.84 -49.82
CA VAL A 4 -10.09 -3.51 -49.01
C VAL A 4 -10.16 -4.40 -47.77
N ILE A 5 -9.82 -5.69 -47.91
CA ILE A 5 -9.74 -6.65 -46.80
C ILE A 5 -8.62 -6.24 -45.84
N PHE A 6 -7.45 -5.86 -46.37
CA PHE A 6 -6.32 -5.40 -45.55
C PHE A 6 -6.64 -4.11 -44.79
N PHE A 7 -7.33 -3.16 -45.44
CA PHE A 7 -7.79 -1.94 -44.79
C PHE A 7 -8.81 -2.23 -43.67
N ALA A 8 -9.77 -3.12 -43.91
CA ALA A 8 -10.74 -3.53 -42.88
C ALA A 8 -10.08 -4.22 -41.67
N LEU A 9 -9.11 -5.11 -41.92
CA LEU A 9 -8.33 -5.77 -40.86
C LEU A 9 -7.53 -4.76 -40.03
N SER A 10 -6.96 -3.73 -40.65
CA SER A 10 -6.22 -2.69 -39.92
C SER A 10 -7.09 -1.84 -38.98
N LYS A 11 -8.41 -1.75 -39.24
CA LYS A 11 -9.36 -1.03 -38.38
C LYS A 11 -9.90 -1.88 -37.22
N LEU A 12 -9.74 -3.20 -37.27
CA LEU A 12 -10.20 -4.10 -36.22
C LEU A 12 -9.39 -3.93 -34.92
N SER A 13 -8.07 -3.79 -35.01
CA SER A 13 -7.20 -3.62 -33.84
C SER A 13 -7.55 -2.40 -32.97
N PRO A 14 -7.71 -1.16 -33.51
CA PRO A 14 -8.13 -0.02 -32.69
C PRO A 14 -9.56 -0.16 -32.17
N PHE A 15 -10.46 -0.83 -32.89
CA PHE A 15 -11.80 -1.13 -32.42
C PHE A 15 -11.79 -2.07 -31.20
N LEU A 16 -11.07 -3.19 -31.28
CA LEU A 16 -10.91 -4.14 -30.18
C LEU A 16 -10.25 -3.48 -28.96
N LYS A 17 -9.22 -2.64 -29.18
CA LYS A 17 -8.57 -1.87 -28.12
C LYS A 17 -9.53 -0.90 -27.43
N SER A 18 -10.38 -0.21 -28.20
CA SER A 18 -11.44 0.66 -27.64
C SER A 18 -12.48 -0.12 -26.85
N MET A 19 -12.90 -1.29 -27.35
CA MET A 19 -13.86 -2.15 -26.67
C MET A 19 -13.31 -2.68 -25.34
N LEU A 20 -12.08 -3.19 -25.33
CA LEU A 20 -11.41 -3.63 -24.10
C LEU A 20 -11.24 -2.50 -23.08
N ARG A 21 -10.94 -1.28 -23.53
CA ARG A 21 -10.88 -0.10 -22.63
C ARG A 21 -12.23 0.19 -21.99
N LYS A 22 -13.33 0.15 -22.75
CA LYS A 22 -14.68 0.35 -22.21
C LYS A 22 -15.08 -0.73 -21.21
N ILE A 23 -14.75 -1.99 -21.51
CA ILE A 23 -14.98 -3.11 -20.59
C ILE A 23 -14.18 -2.90 -19.30
N ALA A 24 -12.89 -2.56 -19.40
CA ALA A 24 -12.04 -2.29 -18.25
C ALA A 24 -12.59 -1.14 -17.40
N THR A 25 -13.03 -0.03 -18.01
CA THR A 25 -13.70 1.07 -17.31
C THR A 25 -14.97 0.61 -16.59
N GLY A 26 -15.78 -0.24 -17.22
CA GLY A 26 -16.99 -0.79 -16.60
C GLY A 26 -16.70 -1.69 -15.39
N LEU A 27 -15.54 -2.36 -15.38
CA LEU A 27 -15.07 -3.18 -14.26
C LEU A 27 -14.30 -2.37 -13.19
N GLY A 28 -14.05 -1.08 -13.42
CA GLY A 28 -13.22 -0.26 -12.52
C GLY A 28 -11.74 -0.66 -12.51
N LEU A 29 -11.26 -1.32 -13.57
CA LEU A 29 -9.88 -1.77 -13.72
C LEU A 29 -9.11 -0.91 -14.72
N SER A 30 -7.79 -0.84 -14.55
CA SER A 30 -6.95 -0.22 -15.58
C SER A 30 -6.86 -1.11 -16.81
N TYR A 31 -6.97 -0.54 -18.02
CA TYR A 31 -6.90 -1.29 -19.28
C TYR A 31 -5.62 -2.13 -19.36
N ASN A 32 -4.49 -1.57 -18.93
CA ASN A 32 -3.19 -2.23 -19.04
C ASN A 32 -3.12 -3.48 -18.16
N SER A 33 -3.64 -3.41 -16.92
CA SER A 33 -3.75 -4.58 -16.04
C SER A 33 -4.75 -5.61 -16.60
N PHE A 34 -5.89 -5.15 -17.11
CA PHE A 34 -6.96 -6.03 -17.60
C PHE A 34 -6.60 -6.77 -18.90
N ALA A 35 -6.02 -6.06 -19.87
CA ALA A 35 -5.65 -6.60 -21.17
C ALA A 35 -4.21 -7.14 -21.22
N ASN A 36 -3.46 -7.00 -20.13
CA ASN A 36 -2.02 -7.29 -20.05
C ASN A 36 -1.22 -6.62 -21.19
N ASP A 37 -1.62 -5.40 -21.56
CA ASP A 37 -1.01 -4.60 -22.63
C ASP A 37 -0.29 -3.40 -22.01
N LEU A 38 1.04 -3.38 -22.15
CA LEU A 38 1.90 -2.30 -21.67
C LEU A 38 2.37 -1.39 -22.81
N GLU A 39 1.70 -1.41 -23.95
CA GLU A 39 2.01 -0.53 -25.07
C GLU A 39 1.61 0.92 -24.79
N GLY A 40 2.57 1.85 -24.93
CA GLY A 40 2.31 3.29 -24.88
C GLY A 40 2.04 3.86 -23.49
N VAL A 41 2.39 3.15 -22.42
CA VAL A 41 2.28 3.63 -21.04
C VAL A 41 3.62 4.12 -20.51
N ASN A 42 3.58 5.18 -19.70
CA ASN A 42 4.75 5.65 -18.97
C ASN A 42 4.62 5.27 -17.49
N PHE A 43 5.73 5.35 -16.74
CA PHE A 43 5.74 4.99 -15.33
C PHE A 43 4.68 5.75 -14.51
N SER A 44 4.52 7.04 -14.77
CA SER A 44 3.57 7.90 -14.05
C SER A 44 2.10 7.52 -14.31
N SER A 45 1.73 7.19 -15.56
CA SER A 45 0.36 6.82 -15.92
C SER A 45 0.00 5.42 -15.44
N MET A 46 0.95 4.48 -15.50
CA MET A 46 0.78 3.14 -14.94
C MET A 46 0.58 3.19 -13.42
N ARG A 47 1.33 4.06 -12.73
CA ARG A 47 1.17 4.28 -11.30
C ARG A 47 -0.21 4.83 -10.96
N SER A 48 -0.65 5.91 -11.60
CA SER A 48 -1.96 6.50 -11.32
C SER A 48 -3.10 5.50 -11.58
N GLY A 49 -2.98 4.69 -12.64
CA GLY A 49 -3.92 3.60 -12.92
C GLY A 49 -3.97 2.56 -11.80
N LEU A 50 -2.82 2.09 -11.32
CA LEU A 50 -2.74 1.14 -10.20
C LEU A 50 -3.32 1.71 -8.89
N LEU A 51 -3.14 3.01 -8.63
CA LEU A 51 -3.68 3.64 -7.42
C LEU A 51 -5.20 3.68 -7.44
N ASN A 52 -5.80 4.10 -8.56
CA ASN A 52 -7.26 4.11 -8.72
C ASN A 52 -7.84 2.70 -8.63
N GLU A 53 -7.16 1.72 -9.22
CA GLU A 53 -7.57 0.32 -9.16
C GLU A 53 -7.56 -0.21 -7.71
N ARG A 54 -6.51 0.09 -6.94
CA ARG A 54 -6.42 -0.27 -5.52
C ARG A 54 -7.52 0.39 -4.69
N ASP A 55 -7.84 1.65 -4.95
CA ASP A 55 -8.93 2.35 -4.27
C ASP A 55 -10.29 1.69 -4.56
N ASN A 56 -10.55 1.33 -5.83
CA ASN A 56 -11.74 0.58 -6.21
C ASN A 56 -11.82 -0.77 -5.47
N TRP A 57 -10.70 -1.51 -5.35
CA TRP A 57 -10.67 -2.75 -4.58
C TRP A 57 -10.95 -2.53 -3.08
N MET A 58 -10.60 -1.39 -2.50
CA MET A 58 -10.93 -1.07 -1.10
C MET A 58 -12.42 -0.80 -0.92
N CYS A 59 -13.06 -0.14 -1.91
CA CYS A 59 -14.51 0.05 -1.96
C CYS A 59 -15.22 -1.31 -2.03
N GLU A 60 -14.83 -2.18 -2.96
CA GLU A 60 -15.40 -3.53 -3.11
C GLU A 60 -15.24 -4.39 -1.84
N GLN A 61 -14.06 -4.35 -1.20
CA GLN A 61 -13.84 -5.04 0.08
C GLN A 61 -14.75 -4.50 1.19
N THR A 62 -15.03 -3.21 1.19
CA THR A 62 -15.93 -2.58 2.16
C THR A 62 -17.37 -2.99 1.90
N LEU A 63 -17.79 -3.05 0.65
CA LEU A 63 -19.12 -3.50 0.25
C LEU A 63 -19.33 -4.98 0.59
N PHE A 64 -18.35 -5.84 0.30
CA PHE A 64 -18.39 -7.25 0.67
C PHE A 64 -18.44 -7.44 2.19
N ARG A 65 -17.70 -6.64 2.95
CA ARG A 65 -17.77 -6.64 4.42
C ARG A 65 -19.18 -6.35 4.92
N LEU A 66 -19.78 -5.25 4.46
CA LEU A 66 -21.08 -4.77 4.92
C LEU A 66 -22.22 -5.72 4.52
N LEU A 67 -22.19 -6.21 3.27
CA LEU A 67 -23.31 -7.00 2.72
C LEU A 67 -23.21 -8.48 3.06
N PHE A 68 -22.00 -9.02 3.29
CA PHE A 68 -21.80 -10.45 3.45
C PHE A 68 -21.16 -10.80 4.79
N LEU A 69 -19.97 -10.27 5.09
CA LEU A 69 -19.20 -10.71 6.26
C LEU A 69 -19.87 -10.34 7.59
N GLU A 70 -20.39 -9.12 7.72
CA GLU A 70 -21.05 -8.66 8.94
C GLU A 70 -22.33 -9.46 9.27
N PRO A 71 -23.28 -9.65 8.33
CA PRO A 71 -24.46 -10.49 8.57
C PRO A 71 -24.11 -11.94 8.91
N VAL A 72 -23.14 -12.53 8.19
CA VAL A 72 -22.71 -13.91 8.42
C VAL A 72 -22.08 -14.04 9.81
N PHE A 73 -21.25 -13.09 10.24
CA PHE A 73 -20.66 -13.10 11.56
C PHE A 73 -21.70 -12.94 12.67
N ASP A 74 -22.70 -12.06 12.52
CA ASP A 74 -23.77 -11.92 13.51
C ASP A 74 -24.57 -13.23 13.67
N ALA A 75 -24.93 -13.86 12.55
CA ALA A 75 -25.64 -15.14 12.57
C ALA A 75 -24.79 -16.26 13.19
N PHE A 76 -23.51 -16.34 12.80
CA PHE A 76 -22.55 -17.29 13.37
C PHE A 76 -22.42 -17.12 14.89
N LEU A 77 -22.18 -15.88 15.36
CA LEU A 77 -21.95 -15.58 16.77
C LEU A 77 -23.16 -15.96 17.63
N ARG A 78 -24.37 -15.64 17.17
CA ARG A 78 -25.62 -16.03 17.85
C ARG A 78 -25.75 -17.55 17.97
N ASN A 79 -25.57 -18.26 16.86
CA ASN A 79 -25.69 -19.71 16.83
C ASN A 79 -24.62 -20.40 17.69
N ALA A 80 -23.37 -19.90 17.66
CA ALA A 80 -22.27 -20.44 18.46
C ALA A 80 -22.49 -20.27 19.98
N LEU A 81 -23.10 -19.16 20.40
CA LEU A 81 -23.46 -18.93 21.80
C LEU A 81 -24.64 -19.81 22.24
N LEU A 82 -25.67 -19.95 21.39
CA LEU A 82 -26.82 -20.81 21.68
C LEU A 82 -26.45 -22.29 21.75
N ALA A 83 -25.56 -22.74 20.85
CA ALA A 83 -25.01 -24.09 20.85
C ALA A 83 -24.01 -24.35 22.00
N LYS A 84 -23.71 -23.34 22.83
CA LYS A 84 -22.69 -23.39 23.89
C LYS A 84 -21.28 -23.78 23.40
N ALA A 85 -20.99 -23.59 22.12
CA ALA A 85 -19.63 -23.78 21.57
C ALA A 85 -18.67 -22.71 22.10
N ILE A 86 -19.19 -21.51 22.40
CA ILE A 86 -18.47 -20.43 23.07
C ILE A 86 -18.99 -20.32 24.50
N ASN A 87 -18.13 -20.58 25.49
CA ASN A 87 -18.49 -20.50 26.91
C ASN A 87 -18.55 -19.04 27.40
N LYS A 88 -19.52 -18.28 26.91
CA LYS A 88 -19.77 -16.88 27.28
C LYS A 88 -21.27 -16.62 27.46
N PRO A 89 -21.68 -15.74 28.39
CA PRO A 89 -23.10 -15.44 28.59
C PRO A 89 -23.73 -14.76 27.36
N TYR A 90 -24.87 -15.26 26.90
CA TYR A 90 -25.62 -14.66 25.77
C TYR A 90 -26.07 -13.21 26.04
N ALA A 91 -26.32 -12.85 27.30
CA ALA A 91 -26.72 -11.50 27.70
C ALA A 91 -25.74 -10.40 27.25
N LYS A 92 -24.46 -10.75 27.03
CA LYS A 92 -23.40 -9.82 26.60
C LYS A 92 -23.14 -9.86 25.09
N LEU A 93 -24.09 -10.36 24.29
CA LEU A 93 -23.94 -10.49 22.83
C LEU A 93 -23.43 -9.21 22.16
N ASN A 94 -23.94 -8.04 22.55
CA ASN A 94 -23.55 -6.75 21.96
C ASN A 94 -22.07 -6.40 22.20
N GLU A 95 -21.46 -6.87 23.28
CA GLU A 95 -20.03 -6.68 23.53
C GLU A 95 -19.19 -7.53 22.58
N TYR A 96 -19.60 -8.77 22.35
CA TYR A 96 -18.88 -9.72 21.47
C TYR A 96 -19.06 -9.41 19.98
N ARG A 97 -20.07 -8.62 19.63
CA ARG A 97 -20.26 -8.11 18.26
C ARG A 97 -19.24 -7.07 17.86
N LYS A 98 -18.49 -6.46 18.79
CA LYS A 98 -17.47 -5.48 18.43
C LYS A 98 -16.30 -6.22 17.77
N HIS A 99 -16.22 -6.12 16.46
CA HIS A 99 -15.17 -6.71 15.65
C HIS A 99 -14.72 -5.72 14.59
N LYS A 100 -13.50 -5.89 14.09
CA LYS A 100 -12.97 -5.10 12.99
C LYS A 100 -12.51 -6.04 11.89
N TRP A 101 -13.07 -5.86 10.69
CA TRP A 101 -12.55 -6.54 9.51
C TRP A 101 -11.37 -5.78 8.96
N GLN A 102 -10.25 -6.49 8.83
CA GLN A 102 -9.04 -5.97 8.23
C GLN A 102 -8.87 -6.54 6.83
N GLY A 103 -9.12 -5.69 5.84
CA GLY A 103 -8.96 -6.03 4.43
C GLY A 103 -7.51 -5.97 3.98
N ARG A 104 -7.25 -6.51 2.80
CA ARG A 104 -5.91 -6.46 2.21
C ARG A 104 -5.55 -5.02 1.85
N ARG A 105 -4.35 -4.61 2.23
CA ARG A 105 -3.76 -3.33 1.85
C ARG A 105 -2.55 -3.55 0.95
N TRP A 106 -2.05 -2.46 0.37
CA TRP A 106 -0.89 -2.49 -0.51
C TRP A 106 0.13 -1.47 -0.04
N PRO A 107 1.42 -1.82 -0.06
CA PRO A 107 2.45 -0.84 0.21
C PRO A 107 2.44 0.24 -0.88
N TRP A 108 2.86 1.43 -0.47
CA TRP A 108 3.21 2.48 -1.40
C TRP A 108 4.42 2.08 -2.27
N VAL A 109 4.61 2.73 -3.41
CA VAL A 109 5.69 2.40 -4.35
C VAL A 109 7.07 2.63 -3.77
N ASP A 110 7.21 3.59 -2.86
CA ASP A 110 8.40 3.76 -2.02
C ASP A 110 8.04 3.44 -0.56
N PRO A 111 8.27 2.20 -0.10
CA PRO A 111 8.00 1.81 1.27
C PRO A 111 8.84 2.58 2.30
N ARG A 112 10.05 3.01 1.94
CA ARG A 112 10.95 3.69 2.87
C ARG A 112 10.43 5.08 3.20
N ALA A 113 10.05 5.84 2.17
CA ALA A 113 9.47 7.17 2.36
C ALA A 113 8.17 7.10 3.18
N ASP A 114 7.33 6.09 2.94
CA ASP A 114 6.07 5.90 3.66
C ASP A 114 6.28 5.54 5.14
N VAL A 115 7.20 4.62 5.44
CA VAL A 115 7.56 4.28 6.82
C VAL A 115 8.15 5.49 7.56
N GLN A 116 9.01 6.26 6.91
CA GLN A 116 9.58 7.48 7.50
C GLN A 116 8.47 8.50 7.82
N ALA A 117 7.60 8.80 6.86
CA ALA A 117 6.47 9.71 7.05
C ALA A 117 5.53 9.23 8.17
N ASN A 118 5.26 7.92 8.25
CA ASN A 118 4.47 7.33 9.32
C ASN A 118 5.15 7.46 10.69
N SER A 119 6.46 7.25 10.76
CA SER A 119 7.23 7.41 11.99
C SER A 119 7.21 8.87 12.49
N GLU A 120 7.32 9.84 11.57
CA GLU A 120 7.25 11.27 11.88
C GLU A 120 5.85 11.68 12.31
N ALA A 121 4.81 11.22 11.60
CA ALA A 121 3.43 11.51 11.96
C ALA A 121 3.05 10.97 13.35
N ILE A 122 3.59 9.81 13.74
CA ILE A 122 3.42 9.26 15.09
C ILE A 122 4.18 10.12 16.12
N LYS A 123 5.43 10.52 15.83
CA LYS A 123 6.21 11.42 16.71
C LYS A 123 5.50 12.75 16.94
N PHE A 124 4.91 13.33 15.89
CA PHE A 124 4.13 14.57 15.97
C PHE A 124 2.71 14.38 16.52
N LYS A 125 2.32 13.17 16.93
CA LYS A 125 0.98 12.82 17.44
C LYS A 125 -0.16 13.14 16.46
N ILE A 126 0.14 13.23 15.17
CA ILE A 126 -0.85 13.38 14.11
C ILE A 126 -1.50 12.01 13.82
N LYS A 127 -0.74 10.93 14.01
CA LYS A 127 -1.16 9.57 13.69
C LYS A 127 -0.96 8.61 14.86
N ASN A 128 -1.88 7.66 15.00
CA ASN A 128 -1.85 6.63 16.03
C ASN A 128 -1.15 5.37 15.48
N PRO A 129 -0.32 4.66 16.27
CA PRO A 129 0.17 3.32 15.93
C PRO A 129 -0.92 2.36 15.37
N PHE A 130 -2.13 2.37 15.95
CA PHE A 130 -3.23 1.53 15.45
C PHE A 130 -3.66 1.90 14.02
N THR A 131 -3.62 3.18 13.64
CA THR A 131 -3.99 3.60 12.29
C THR A 131 -2.87 3.31 11.30
N ALA A 132 -1.61 3.53 11.70
CA ALA A 132 -0.45 3.21 10.89
C ALA A 132 -0.37 1.71 10.55
N THR A 133 -0.55 0.83 11.53
CA THR A 133 -0.60 -0.62 11.29
C THR A 133 -1.84 -1.03 10.50
N ALA A 134 -2.97 -0.35 10.71
CA ALA A 134 -4.17 -0.67 9.95
C ALA A 134 -4.03 -0.33 8.44
N GLU A 135 -3.20 0.64 8.09
CA GLU A 135 -2.93 0.98 6.69
C GLU A 135 -2.05 -0.04 5.98
N THR A 136 -1.20 -0.77 6.71
CA THR A 136 -0.42 -1.88 6.15
C THR A 136 -1.23 -3.16 6.02
N GLY A 137 -2.45 -3.20 6.58
CA GLY A 137 -3.31 -4.38 6.54
C GLY A 137 -3.09 -5.35 7.70
N GLU A 138 -2.30 -4.97 8.70
CA GLU A 138 -2.00 -5.82 9.86
C GLU A 138 -2.78 -5.36 11.10
N ASP A 139 -2.72 -6.18 12.16
CA ASP A 139 -3.22 -5.84 13.49
C ASP A 139 -2.06 -5.62 14.46
N LEU A 140 -2.15 -4.56 15.26
CA LEU A 140 -1.07 -4.16 16.15
C LEU A 140 -0.80 -5.19 17.25
N GLU A 141 -1.85 -5.84 17.76
CA GLU A 141 -1.65 -6.88 18.78
C GLU A 141 -0.93 -8.09 18.21
N ASP A 142 -1.23 -8.49 16.97
CA ASP A 142 -0.54 -9.59 16.31
C ASP A 142 0.94 -9.30 16.08
N ILE A 143 1.28 -8.06 15.72
CA ILE A 143 2.68 -7.60 15.61
C ILE A 143 3.38 -7.74 16.98
N PHE A 144 2.78 -7.24 18.05
CA PHE A 144 3.39 -7.34 19.39
C PHE A 144 3.50 -8.79 19.89
N ARG A 145 2.47 -9.62 19.64
CA ARG A 145 2.53 -11.07 19.88
C ARG A 145 3.64 -11.73 19.07
N GLY A 146 3.87 -11.27 17.84
CA GLY A 146 4.98 -11.69 16.97
C GLY A 146 6.34 -11.38 17.59
N PHE A 147 6.59 -10.12 17.94
CA PHE A 147 7.85 -9.70 18.59
C PHE A 147 8.11 -10.45 19.89
N ALA A 148 7.10 -10.62 20.74
CA ALA A 148 7.25 -11.37 22.00
C ALA A 148 7.62 -12.84 21.75
N ARG A 149 7.04 -13.49 20.74
CA ARG A 149 7.40 -14.85 20.35
C ARG A 149 8.82 -14.92 19.78
N ALA A 150 9.18 -13.96 18.94
CA ALA A 150 10.49 -13.89 18.31
C ALA A 150 11.61 -13.70 19.36
N LYS A 151 11.39 -12.83 20.35
CA LYS A 151 12.32 -12.63 21.47
C LYS A 151 12.58 -13.92 22.26
N LYS A 152 11.51 -14.63 22.66
CA LYS A 152 11.63 -15.92 23.35
C LYS A 152 12.38 -16.97 22.52
N LEU A 153 12.21 -16.94 21.20
CA LEU A 153 12.88 -17.87 20.29
C LEU A 153 14.37 -17.54 20.15
N ALA A 154 14.71 -16.25 20.06
CA ALA A 154 16.08 -15.78 20.03
C ALA A 154 16.84 -16.15 21.31
N ASP A 155 16.21 -15.96 22.48
CA ASP A 155 16.77 -16.38 23.77
C ASP A 155 17.02 -17.90 23.81
N LYS A 156 16.11 -18.70 23.23
CA LYS A 156 16.22 -20.16 23.17
C LYS A 156 17.40 -20.62 22.29
N TYR A 157 17.69 -19.92 21.20
CA TYR A 157 18.75 -20.29 20.25
C TYR A 157 20.04 -19.48 20.41
N GLY A 158 20.10 -18.55 21.38
CA GLY A 158 21.27 -17.70 21.60
C GLY A 158 21.55 -16.72 20.45
N VAL A 159 20.51 -16.26 19.75
CA VAL A 159 20.63 -15.30 18.65
C VAL A 159 20.62 -13.88 19.21
N ASP A 160 21.61 -13.06 18.84
CA ASP A 160 21.61 -11.64 19.21
C ASP A 160 20.54 -10.86 18.43
N ILE A 161 19.70 -10.14 19.16
CA ILE A 161 18.58 -9.32 18.66
C ILE A 161 18.74 -7.84 18.99
N SER A 162 19.95 -7.41 19.38
CA SER A 162 20.29 -6.02 19.74
C SER A 162 19.80 -4.96 18.73
N GLY A 163 19.65 -5.30 17.44
CA GLY A 163 19.16 -4.40 16.39
C GLY A 163 17.64 -4.20 16.31
N TRP A 164 16.83 -4.87 17.16
CA TRP A 164 15.36 -4.78 17.13
C TRP A 164 14.80 -3.68 18.03
N ASP A 165 15.58 -3.22 19.02
CA ASP A 165 15.20 -2.12 19.89
C ASP A 165 15.62 -0.79 19.23
N ALA A 166 14.66 0.11 18.97
CA ALA A 166 14.92 1.41 18.35
C ALA A 166 15.98 2.27 19.10
N THR A 167 16.28 1.93 20.35
CA THR A 167 17.30 2.56 21.19
C THR A 167 18.74 2.18 20.83
N SER A 168 18.97 1.11 20.06
CA SER A 168 20.34 0.66 19.73
C SER A 168 20.96 1.33 18.51
N ASN A 169 20.17 2.07 17.72
CA ASN A 169 20.68 2.76 16.53
C ASN A 169 20.62 4.29 16.67
N LYS A 170 21.40 4.83 17.61
CA LYS A 170 21.95 6.19 17.47
C LYS A 170 23.14 6.12 16.51
N GLN A 171 22.88 5.85 15.23
CA GLN A 171 23.82 6.24 14.18
C GLN A 171 23.66 7.74 14.00
N THR A 172 24.64 8.48 14.52
CA THR A 172 24.95 9.86 14.17
C THR A 172 25.18 9.93 12.66
N ASN A 173 24.12 10.15 11.90
CA ASN A 173 24.27 10.67 10.55
C ASN A 173 24.35 12.19 10.68
N GLU A 174 25.56 12.68 10.93
CA GLU A 174 25.92 14.03 10.51
C GLU A 174 25.61 14.11 9.01
N VAL A 175 24.62 14.90 8.67
CA VAL A 175 24.41 15.34 7.29
C VAL A 175 25.56 16.28 7.01
N ASP A 176 26.59 15.76 6.35
CA ASP A 176 27.58 16.56 5.63
C ASP A 176 26.81 17.33 4.54
N ASP A 177 26.41 18.56 4.86
CA ASP A 177 25.88 19.53 3.91
C ASP A 177 27.05 20.04 3.05
N GLY A 178 27.59 19.12 2.24
CA GLY A 178 28.47 19.41 1.12
C GLY A 178 27.65 20.00 -0.02
N GLY A 179 27.08 21.19 0.20
CA GLY A 179 26.42 21.98 -0.80
C GLY A 179 27.38 22.24 -1.97
N ASN A 180 27.11 21.60 -3.11
CA ASN A 180 27.76 21.88 -4.37
C ASN A 180 27.43 23.32 -4.82
N LYS A 181 28.28 24.27 -4.45
CA LYS A 181 28.35 25.62 -5.02
C LYS A 181 29.74 25.85 -5.63
N ALA A 182 29.99 25.17 -6.73
CA ALA A 182 30.89 25.63 -7.79
C ALA A 182 30.08 25.35 -9.06
N ASP A 183 29.55 26.37 -9.75
CA ASP A 183 30.25 26.98 -10.87
C ASP A 183 29.54 28.28 -11.32
N GLU A 184 29.84 29.43 -10.73
CA GLU A 184 29.47 30.74 -11.31
C GLU A 184 30.61 31.77 -11.33
N ASN A 185 31.79 31.43 -10.81
CA ASN A 185 32.92 32.38 -10.70
C ASN A 185 34.04 32.21 -11.75
N ASN A 186 33.88 31.35 -12.77
CA ASN A 186 34.92 31.12 -13.79
C ASN A 186 34.63 31.73 -15.17
N THR A 187 33.47 32.36 -15.37
CA THR A 187 33.17 33.03 -16.66
C THR A 187 33.67 34.48 -16.69
N ASN A 188 33.83 35.13 -15.54
CA ASN A 188 34.20 36.56 -15.45
C ASN A 188 35.70 36.85 -15.33
N ARG A 189 36.59 35.83 -15.38
CA ARG A 189 38.06 36.05 -15.39
C ARG A 189 38.67 36.04 -16.80
N ASN A 190 37.96 35.56 -17.82
CA ASN A 190 38.46 35.54 -19.19
C ASN A 190 38.08 36.77 -20.04
N ILE A 191 37.18 37.63 -19.54
CA ILE A 191 36.79 38.86 -20.26
C ILE A 191 37.74 40.03 -19.92
N ILE A 192 38.40 40.01 -18.75
CA ILE A 192 39.29 41.11 -18.31
C ILE A 192 40.73 40.95 -18.84
N LYS A 193 41.14 39.76 -19.33
CA LYS A 193 42.49 39.53 -19.90
C LYS A 193 42.62 39.80 -21.41
N LEU A 194 41.57 40.31 -22.06
CA LEU A 194 41.57 40.68 -23.48
C LEU A 194 41.37 42.19 -23.72
N ALA A 195 41.34 43.00 -22.67
CA ALA A 195 41.13 44.45 -22.74
C ALA A 195 42.19 45.27 -21.96
N SER A 196 43.41 44.73 -21.80
CA SER A 196 44.63 45.44 -21.40
C SER A 196 45.79 44.98 -22.27
#